data_AF-A0A957P604-F1
#
_entry.id   AF-A0A957P604-F1
#
_cell.length_a   1.000
_cell.length_b   1.000
_cell.length_c   1.000
_cell.angle_alpha   90.00
_cell.angle_beta   90.00
_cell.angle_gamma   90.00
#
_symmetry.space_group_name_H-M   'P 1'
#
loop_
_entity.id
_entity.type
_entity.pdbx_description
1 polymer ?
#
loop_
_entity_poly.entity_id
_entity_poly.type
_entity_poly.pdbx_seq_one_letter_code
_entity_poly.pdbx_strand_id
1 'polypeptide(L)'
;MQSCPRFIVFILIGILLLAQPSYASSDVDAPQAHVKVTIKTLQQDTSPVHPRLLFTAADIAQLQRESVSTHQEIWSAIEQFATDDDALSVSAEAPVDGGLSTYRNFGNQLIPLAFACIISETQDVCAAAKQMLLTYANWSQWGNDGQRDLGLAHMMIGNALAYDWLFDRLNAEEQLTVRSALAKWAEEMYQA
;
A
#
# COMPACT_ATOMS: atom_id res chain seq x y z
N MET A 1 -3.23 -7.48 72.41
CA MET A 1 -1.94 -7.38 71.69
C MET A 1 -1.77 -5.91 71.33
N GLN A 2 -1.12 -5.14 72.22
CA GLN A 2 0.27 -4.64 72.07
C GLN A 2 0.36 -3.66 70.88
N SER A 3 0.31 -2.34 71.11
CA SER A 3 1.26 -1.41 71.76
C SER A 3 2.13 -0.66 70.73
N CYS A 4 1.90 0.65 70.71
CA CYS A 4 2.64 1.77 70.12
C CYS A 4 3.99 1.99 70.89
N PRO A 5 4.76 3.10 70.73
CA PRO A 5 5.49 3.71 69.60
C PRO A 5 6.99 4.04 69.95
N ARG A 6 7.65 4.85 69.10
CA ARG A 6 8.75 5.84 69.35
C ARG A 6 10.19 5.50 68.96
N PHE A 7 10.69 6.29 67.99
CA PHE A 7 11.84 7.22 68.03
C PHE A 7 13.21 6.80 68.62
N ILE A 8 14.25 7.50 68.09
CA ILE A 8 15.67 7.56 68.50
C ILE A 8 16.47 6.31 68.01
N VAL A 9 17.67 6.33 67.39
CA VAL A 9 18.91 7.08 67.63
C VAL A 9 19.81 7.05 66.38
N PHE A 10 20.44 8.20 66.11
CA PHE A 10 21.62 8.42 65.26
C PHE A 10 22.80 7.50 65.62
N ILE A 11 23.40 6.78 64.67
CA ILE A 11 24.83 6.40 64.75
C ILE A 11 25.50 6.52 63.37
N LEU A 12 26.29 7.59 63.26
CA LEU A 12 27.64 7.68 62.67
C LEU A 12 28.02 6.70 61.54
N ILE A 13 28.11 7.21 60.31
CA ILE A 13 29.16 6.78 59.37
C ILE A 13 29.92 8.04 58.94
N GLY A 14 31.17 8.11 59.40
CA GLY A 14 32.09 9.19 59.10
C GLY A 14 32.56 9.15 57.64
N ILE A 15 32.46 10.32 57.02
CA ILE A 15 33.43 10.96 56.10
C ILE A 15 34.42 10.02 55.39
N LEU A 16 34.21 9.83 54.09
CA LEU A 16 35.29 9.98 53.13
C LEU A 16 34.78 10.79 51.94
N LEU A 17 35.13 12.08 51.96
CA LEU A 17 34.89 13.06 50.92
C LEU A 17 35.81 12.71 49.74
N LEU A 18 35.31 11.94 48.76
CA LEU A 18 35.99 11.81 47.47
C LEU A 18 35.36 12.82 46.51
N ALA A 19 36.18 13.84 46.20
CA ALA A 19 35.94 14.81 45.14
C ALA A 19 35.52 14.07 43.86
N GLN A 20 34.36 14.41 43.31
CA GLN A 20 33.99 13.95 41.98
C GLN A 20 34.87 14.67 40.96
N PRO A 21 35.59 13.96 40.09
CA PRO A 21 36.37 14.60 39.04
C PRO A 21 35.41 15.21 38.04
N SER A 22 35.57 16.52 37.81
CA SER A 22 35.01 17.23 36.68
C SER A 22 35.57 16.60 35.40
N TYR A 23 34.77 15.81 34.70
CA TYR A 23 35.12 15.37 33.36
C TYR A 23 34.91 16.54 32.39
N ALA A 24 35.98 17.28 32.15
CA ALA A 24 36.11 18.15 31.00
C ALA A 24 36.00 17.28 29.72
N SER A 25 35.14 17.69 28.79
CA SER A 25 35.06 17.08 27.47
C SER A 25 36.37 17.36 26.72
N SER A 26 37.20 16.34 26.56
CA SER A 26 38.28 16.38 25.59
C SER A 26 37.69 16.23 24.20
N ASP A 27 37.82 17.29 23.39
CA ASP A 27 37.63 17.27 21.95
C ASP A 27 38.37 16.08 21.33
N VAL A 28 37.61 15.15 20.75
CA VAL A 28 38.15 14.09 19.89
C VAL A 28 38.02 14.62 18.47
N ASP A 29 39.12 15.18 17.96
CA ASP A 29 39.34 15.40 16.52
C ASP A 29 39.32 14.03 15.81
N ALA A 30 38.12 13.60 15.42
CA ALA A 30 37.96 12.51 14.49
C ALA A 30 38.21 13.05 13.07
N PRO A 31 39.12 12.46 12.28
CA PRO A 31 39.30 12.87 10.89
C PRO A 31 37.98 12.62 10.13
N GLN A 32 37.32 13.70 9.74
CA GLN A 32 36.18 13.64 8.83
C GLN A 32 36.70 13.27 7.45
N ALA A 33 36.82 11.96 7.21
CA ALA A 33 36.88 11.43 5.87
C ALA A 33 35.56 11.85 5.19
N HIS A 34 35.62 12.86 4.33
CA HIS A 34 34.54 13.20 3.43
C HIS A 34 34.29 11.98 2.53
N VAL A 35 33.39 11.10 2.95
CA VAL A 35 32.86 10.05 2.08
C VAL A 35 32.13 10.80 0.97
N LYS A 36 32.79 10.90 -0.18
CA LYS A 36 32.19 11.41 -1.40
C LYS A 36 31.15 10.38 -1.83
N VAL A 37 29.95 10.45 -1.24
CA VAL A 37 28.80 9.68 -1.67
C VAL A 37 28.51 10.16 -3.09
N THR A 38 29.01 9.41 -4.06
CA THR A 38 28.55 9.57 -5.42
C THR A 38 27.14 9.03 -5.42
N ILE A 39 26.14 9.93 -5.30
CA ILE A 39 24.76 9.59 -5.64
C ILE A 39 24.84 9.16 -7.10
N LYS A 40 24.85 7.84 -7.33
CA LYS A 40 24.58 7.32 -8.67
C LYS A 40 23.18 7.82 -8.97
N THR A 41 23.06 8.83 -9.83
CA THR A 41 21.78 9.22 -10.40
C THR A 41 21.16 7.92 -10.89
N LEU A 42 20.09 7.49 -10.23
CA LEU A 42 19.21 6.48 -10.79
C LEU A 42 18.67 7.16 -12.03
N GLN A 43 19.31 6.92 -13.18
CA GLN A 43 18.67 7.09 -14.46
C GLN A 43 17.50 6.11 -14.41
N GLN A 44 16.40 6.56 -13.85
CA GLN A 44 15.12 5.89 -13.97
C GLN A 44 14.88 5.84 -15.47
N ASP A 45 14.84 4.65 -16.04
CA ASP A 45 14.30 4.47 -17.37
C ASP A 45 12.87 5.04 -17.31
N THR A 46 12.68 6.23 -17.88
CA THR A 46 11.50 7.06 -17.63
C THR A 46 10.29 6.67 -18.47
N SER A 47 10.39 5.61 -19.28
CA SER A 47 9.18 5.01 -19.85
C SER A 47 8.54 4.14 -18.78
N PRO A 48 7.33 4.46 -18.30
CA PRO A 48 6.60 3.59 -17.40
C PRO A 48 6.21 2.33 -18.19
N VAL A 49 7.10 1.33 -18.20
CA VAL A 49 6.79 0.01 -18.74
C VAL A 49 5.86 -0.67 -17.75
N HIS A 50 4.68 -1.02 -18.23
CA HIS A 50 3.61 -1.68 -17.50
C HIS A 50 3.13 -2.88 -18.33
N PRO A 51 2.65 -3.97 -17.72
CA PRO A 51 2.69 -4.31 -16.29
C PRO A 51 4.13 -4.48 -15.75
N ARG A 52 4.31 -4.33 -14.44
CA ARG A 52 5.62 -4.56 -13.77
C ARG A 52 5.54 -4.98 -12.30
N LEU A 53 4.37 -5.00 -11.69
CA LEU A 53 4.25 -5.32 -10.26
C LEU A 53 4.36 -6.82 -9.98
N LEU A 54 3.59 -7.64 -10.70
CA LEU A 54 3.57 -9.11 -10.52
C LEU A 54 4.07 -9.87 -11.75
N PHE A 55 3.93 -9.28 -12.92
CA PHE A 55 4.37 -9.81 -14.21
C PHE A 55 4.65 -8.64 -15.16
N THR A 56 5.27 -8.93 -16.29
CA THR A 56 5.57 -7.98 -17.36
C THR A 56 4.70 -8.25 -18.59
N ALA A 57 4.70 -7.31 -19.53
CA ALA A 57 4.02 -7.52 -20.82
C ALA A 57 4.51 -8.78 -21.57
N ALA A 58 5.78 -9.18 -21.38
CA ALA A 58 6.33 -10.38 -21.99
C ALA A 58 5.75 -11.68 -21.43
N ASP A 59 5.22 -11.65 -20.20
CA ASP A 59 4.69 -12.82 -19.50
C ASP A 59 3.23 -13.12 -19.89
N ILE A 60 2.49 -12.14 -20.44
CA ILE A 60 1.05 -12.24 -20.75
C ILE A 60 0.76 -13.45 -21.65
N ALA A 61 1.55 -13.66 -22.70
CA ALA A 61 1.35 -14.79 -23.61
C ALA A 61 1.53 -16.15 -22.91
N GLN A 62 2.37 -16.24 -21.88
CA GLN A 62 2.50 -17.45 -21.08
C GLN A 62 1.31 -17.63 -20.15
N LEU A 63 0.88 -16.56 -19.46
CA LEU A 63 -0.30 -16.58 -18.60
C LEU A 63 -1.57 -17.00 -19.36
N GLN A 64 -1.74 -16.53 -20.60
CA GLN A 64 -2.83 -16.94 -21.48
C GLN A 64 -2.78 -18.43 -21.88
N ARG A 65 -1.58 -18.99 -22.08
CA ARG A 65 -1.45 -20.44 -22.35
C ARG A 65 -1.76 -21.28 -21.11
N GLU A 66 -1.30 -20.80 -19.97
CA GLU A 66 -1.50 -21.48 -18.68
C GLU A 66 -2.96 -21.42 -18.22
N SER A 67 -3.68 -20.34 -18.52
CA SER A 67 -5.10 -20.15 -18.18
C SER A 67 -6.02 -21.17 -18.86
N VAL A 68 -5.63 -21.73 -20.00
CA VAL A 68 -6.37 -22.80 -20.70
C VAL A 68 -5.76 -24.19 -20.52
N SER A 69 -4.73 -24.31 -19.66
CA SER A 69 -4.03 -25.57 -19.40
C SER A 69 -3.82 -25.82 -17.90
N THR A 70 -2.60 -25.63 -17.40
CA THR A 70 -2.20 -25.98 -16.04
C THR A 70 -2.94 -25.19 -14.96
N HIS A 71 -3.46 -24.00 -15.30
CA HIS A 71 -4.18 -23.12 -14.37
C HIS A 71 -5.67 -22.98 -14.74
N GLN A 72 -6.21 -23.88 -15.56
CA GLN A 72 -7.60 -23.79 -16.02
C GLN A 72 -8.60 -23.68 -14.87
N GLU A 73 -8.44 -24.47 -13.81
CA GLU A 73 -9.35 -24.43 -12.65
C GLU A 73 -9.35 -23.05 -11.96
N ILE A 74 -8.17 -22.46 -11.78
CA ILE A 74 -8.01 -21.12 -11.19
C ILE A 74 -8.59 -20.06 -12.13
N TRP A 75 -8.28 -20.16 -13.43
CA TRP A 75 -8.76 -19.23 -14.44
C TRP A 75 -10.28 -19.25 -14.56
N SER A 76 -10.92 -20.42 -14.58
CA SER A 76 -12.37 -20.52 -14.70
C SER A 76 -13.10 -19.81 -13.56
N ALA A 77 -12.58 -19.82 -12.34
CA ALA A 77 -13.17 -19.06 -11.23
C ALA A 77 -13.04 -17.53 -11.42
N ILE A 78 -11.90 -17.06 -11.93
CA ILE A 78 -11.67 -15.65 -12.23
C ILE A 78 -12.56 -15.19 -13.39
N GLU A 79 -12.60 -15.97 -14.47
CA GLU A 79 -13.41 -15.68 -15.64
C GLU A 79 -14.90 -15.66 -15.27
N GLN A 80 -15.38 -16.64 -14.52
CA GLN A 80 -16.76 -16.66 -14.03
C GLN A 80 -17.10 -15.39 -13.25
N PHE A 81 -16.25 -14.98 -12.30
CA PHE A 81 -16.44 -13.74 -11.55
C PHE A 81 -16.46 -12.51 -12.48
N ALA A 82 -15.51 -12.42 -13.42
CA ALA A 82 -15.37 -11.26 -14.30
C ALA A 82 -16.50 -11.13 -15.35
N THR A 83 -17.24 -12.21 -15.60
CA THR A 83 -18.40 -12.22 -16.51
C THR A 83 -19.74 -12.15 -15.79
N ASP A 84 -19.74 -12.10 -14.45
CA ASP A 84 -20.95 -11.92 -13.66
C ASP A 84 -21.44 -10.46 -13.74
N ASP A 85 -22.72 -10.25 -14.06
CA ASP A 85 -23.31 -8.92 -14.22
C ASP A 85 -23.16 -8.06 -12.95
N ASP A 86 -23.20 -8.67 -11.76
CA ASP A 86 -23.02 -7.96 -10.49
C ASP A 86 -21.58 -7.47 -10.33
N ALA A 87 -20.59 -8.21 -10.84
CA ALA A 87 -19.18 -7.82 -10.81
C ALA A 87 -18.85 -6.70 -11.81
N LEU A 88 -19.66 -6.53 -12.86
CA LEU A 88 -19.52 -5.46 -13.84
C LEU A 88 -20.15 -4.13 -13.38
N SER A 89 -20.94 -4.17 -12.31
CA SER A 89 -21.60 -3.00 -11.73
C SER A 89 -20.71 -2.26 -10.74
N VAL A 90 -20.68 -0.93 -10.82
CA VAL A 90 -19.96 -0.08 -9.87
C VAL A 90 -20.81 1.12 -9.46
N SER A 91 -20.91 1.37 -8.15
CA SER A 91 -21.54 2.58 -7.62
C SER A 91 -20.71 3.80 -7.97
N ALA A 92 -21.35 4.84 -8.52
CA ALA A 92 -20.69 6.10 -8.87
C ALA A 92 -20.08 6.79 -7.64
N GLU A 93 -20.73 6.67 -6.48
CA GLU A 93 -20.28 7.27 -5.23
C GLU A 93 -19.77 6.19 -4.26
N ALA A 94 -18.80 6.59 -3.43
CA ALA A 94 -18.30 5.75 -2.36
C ALA A 94 -19.39 5.58 -1.28
N PRO A 95 -19.56 4.38 -0.70
CA PRO A 95 -20.60 4.17 0.31
C PRO A 95 -20.33 4.97 1.59
N VAL A 96 -21.25 5.89 1.92
CA VAL A 96 -21.15 6.80 3.08
C VAL A 96 -20.87 6.04 4.38
N ASP A 97 -21.60 4.96 4.64
CA ASP A 97 -21.47 4.16 5.87
C ASP A 97 -20.65 2.87 5.64
N GLY A 98 -19.70 2.91 4.70
CA GLY A 98 -18.85 1.76 4.36
C GLY A 98 -17.91 1.38 5.50
N GLY A 99 -18.05 0.18 6.05
CA GLY A 99 -17.09 -0.36 7.02
C GLY A 99 -15.87 -1.01 6.35
N LEU A 100 -14.93 -1.49 7.18
CA LEU A 100 -13.73 -2.22 6.76
C LEU A 100 -14.01 -3.30 5.71
N SER A 101 -15.01 -4.16 5.95
CA SER A 101 -15.35 -5.25 5.02
C SER A 101 -15.83 -4.75 3.67
N THR A 102 -16.54 -3.62 3.65
CA THR A 102 -17.07 -3.01 2.43
C THR A 102 -15.94 -2.56 1.50
N TYR A 103 -15.02 -1.75 2.01
CA TYR A 103 -13.87 -1.28 1.22
C TYR A 103 -12.89 -2.40 0.87
N ARG A 104 -12.69 -3.36 1.78
CA ARG A 104 -11.92 -4.57 1.48
C ARG A 104 -12.49 -5.32 0.28
N ASN A 105 -13.82 -5.48 0.23
CA ASN A 105 -14.46 -6.20 -0.87
C ASN A 105 -14.32 -5.46 -2.20
N PHE A 106 -14.49 -4.14 -2.24
CA PHE A 106 -14.27 -3.35 -3.47
C PHE A 106 -12.83 -3.47 -4.00
N GLY A 107 -11.83 -3.30 -3.12
CA GLY A 107 -10.44 -3.50 -3.51
C GLY A 107 -10.15 -4.91 -4.04
N ASN A 108 -10.76 -5.93 -3.42
CA ASN A 108 -10.61 -7.32 -3.84
C ASN A 108 -11.27 -7.63 -5.19
N GLN A 109 -12.43 -7.04 -5.47
CA GLN A 109 -13.20 -7.31 -6.70
C GLN A 109 -12.52 -6.73 -7.94
N LEU A 110 -11.86 -5.58 -7.81
CA LEU A 110 -11.17 -4.93 -8.92
C LEU A 110 -10.00 -5.78 -9.46
N ILE A 111 -9.33 -6.56 -8.61
CA ILE A 111 -8.16 -7.39 -8.98
C ILE A 111 -8.53 -8.45 -10.04
N PRO A 112 -9.43 -9.42 -9.79
CA PRO A 112 -9.78 -10.43 -10.78
C PRO A 112 -10.40 -9.83 -12.05
N LEU A 113 -11.14 -8.71 -11.94
CA LEU A 113 -11.72 -8.02 -13.09
C LEU A 113 -10.64 -7.41 -14.00
N ALA A 114 -9.65 -6.71 -13.42
CA ALA A 114 -8.52 -6.16 -14.17
C ALA A 114 -7.62 -7.26 -14.76
N PHE A 115 -7.39 -8.35 -14.01
CA PHE A 115 -6.63 -9.49 -14.50
C PHE A 115 -7.33 -10.16 -15.68
N ALA A 116 -8.65 -10.38 -15.58
CA ALA A 116 -9.44 -10.97 -16.64
C ALA A 116 -9.34 -10.15 -17.93
N CYS A 117 -9.40 -8.82 -17.84
CA CYS A 117 -9.20 -7.95 -19.01
C CYS A 117 -7.86 -8.18 -19.72
N ILE A 118 -6.76 -8.44 -19.00
CA ILE A 118 -5.44 -8.67 -19.62
C ILE A 118 -5.30 -10.08 -20.19
N ILE A 119 -5.96 -11.08 -19.60
CA ILE A 119 -5.85 -12.47 -20.05
C ILE A 119 -6.83 -12.77 -21.20
N SER A 120 -8.11 -12.39 -21.08
CA SER A 120 -9.13 -12.70 -22.10
C SER A 120 -9.28 -11.62 -23.17
N GLU A 121 -8.90 -10.37 -22.85
CA GLU A 121 -9.11 -9.20 -23.70
C GLU A 121 -10.57 -8.96 -24.13
N THR A 122 -11.53 -9.52 -23.39
CA THR A 122 -12.96 -9.32 -23.66
C THR A 122 -13.32 -7.84 -23.49
N GLN A 123 -13.93 -7.25 -24.53
CA GLN A 123 -14.21 -5.81 -24.58
C GLN A 123 -15.05 -5.34 -23.38
N ASP A 124 -16.12 -6.06 -23.02
CA ASP A 124 -17.02 -5.67 -21.93
C ASP A 124 -16.33 -5.75 -20.56
N VAL A 125 -15.56 -6.82 -20.33
CA VAL A 125 -14.76 -7.01 -19.10
C VAL A 125 -13.72 -5.90 -18.97
N CYS A 126 -13.02 -5.56 -20.06
CA CYS A 126 -12.05 -4.48 -20.06
C CYS A 126 -12.67 -3.10 -19.85
N ALA A 127 -13.84 -2.85 -20.45
CA ALA A 127 -14.58 -1.60 -20.25
C ALA A 127 -15.02 -1.47 -18.79
N ALA A 128 -15.54 -2.53 -18.19
CA ALA A 128 -15.95 -2.56 -16.79
C ALA A 128 -14.75 -2.41 -15.83
N ALA A 129 -13.64 -3.12 -16.07
CA ALA A 129 -12.41 -2.99 -15.27
C ALA A 129 -11.89 -1.55 -15.26
N LYS A 130 -11.83 -0.92 -16.43
CA LYS A 130 -11.44 0.47 -16.59
C LYS A 130 -12.41 1.42 -15.90
N GLN A 131 -13.72 1.22 -16.10
CA GLN A 131 -14.75 2.05 -15.47
C GLN A 131 -14.67 1.95 -13.94
N MET A 132 -14.53 0.75 -13.39
CA MET A 132 -14.42 0.52 -11.95
C MET A 132 -13.17 1.19 -11.37
N LEU A 133 -12.00 1.05 -12.02
CA LEU A 133 -10.77 1.73 -11.62
C LEU A 133 -10.94 3.26 -11.58
N LEU A 134 -11.53 3.85 -12.62
CA LEU A 134 -11.75 5.30 -12.70
C LEU A 134 -12.80 5.78 -11.70
N THR A 135 -13.85 5.01 -11.47
CA THR A 135 -14.86 5.31 -10.46
C THR A 135 -14.22 5.31 -9.07
N TYR A 136 -13.45 4.28 -8.71
CA TYR A 136 -12.76 4.21 -7.43
C TYR A 136 -11.72 5.33 -7.28
N ALA A 137 -10.98 5.67 -8.33
CA ALA A 137 -10.04 6.79 -8.28
C ALA A 137 -10.72 8.14 -7.99
N ASN A 138 -11.99 8.31 -8.39
CA ASN A 138 -12.78 9.53 -8.12
C ASN A 138 -13.54 9.50 -6.80
N TRP A 139 -13.56 8.37 -6.09
CA TRP A 139 -14.23 8.29 -4.80
C TRP A 139 -13.58 9.20 -3.76
N SER A 140 -14.43 9.87 -2.97
CA SER A 140 -14.01 10.74 -1.88
C SER A 140 -13.36 9.98 -0.72
N GLN A 141 -13.60 8.66 -0.62
CA GLN A 141 -13.17 7.79 0.48
C GLN A 141 -12.84 6.36 0.02
N TRP A 142 -11.76 5.78 0.58
CA TRP A 142 -11.30 4.40 0.35
C TRP A 142 -11.30 3.53 1.64
N GLY A 143 -11.87 4.02 2.73
CA GLY A 143 -11.86 3.35 4.03
C GLY A 143 -12.95 3.90 4.93
N ASN A 144 -13.07 3.32 6.12
CA ASN A 144 -14.02 3.78 7.13
C ASN A 144 -13.56 5.14 7.71
N ASP A 145 -14.05 6.27 7.20
CA ASP A 145 -13.82 7.63 7.74
C ASP A 145 -12.37 7.92 8.20
N GLY A 146 -11.43 7.90 7.24
CA GLY A 146 -10.03 8.26 7.48
C GLY A 146 -9.24 7.29 8.38
N GLN A 147 -9.81 6.13 8.71
CA GLN A 147 -9.09 5.07 9.40
C GLN A 147 -8.06 4.42 8.46
N ARG A 148 -6.85 4.20 8.98
CA ARG A 148 -5.79 3.41 8.33
C ARG A 148 -6.03 1.93 8.55
N ASP A 149 -7.13 1.46 7.98
CA ASP A 149 -7.62 0.12 8.23
C ASP A 149 -7.29 -0.85 7.08
N LEU A 150 -7.69 -2.10 7.27
CA LEU A 150 -7.53 -3.14 6.27
C LEU A 150 -8.34 -2.82 5.00
N GLY A 151 -9.44 -2.07 5.09
CA GLY A 151 -10.24 -1.65 3.95
C GLY A 151 -9.44 -0.73 3.03
N LEU A 152 -8.84 0.32 3.59
CA LEU A 152 -7.95 1.23 2.86
C LEU A 152 -6.78 0.49 2.21
N ALA A 153 -6.14 -0.43 2.95
CA ALA A 153 -5.03 -1.22 2.42
C ALA A 153 -5.44 -2.06 1.19
N HIS A 154 -6.61 -2.70 1.23
CA HIS A 154 -7.13 -3.48 0.12
C HIS A 154 -7.56 -2.61 -1.07
N MET A 155 -8.15 -1.43 -0.83
CA MET A 155 -8.43 -0.46 -1.89
C MET A 155 -7.15 -0.03 -2.58
N MET A 156 -6.09 0.30 -1.83
CA MET A 156 -4.80 0.66 -2.40
C MET A 156 -4.19 -0.46 -3.24
N ILE A 157 -4.16 -1.69 -2.73
CA ILE A 157 -3.59 -2.85 -3.46
C ILE A 157 -4.38 -3.11 -4.74
N GLY A 158 -5.72 -3.14 -4.66
CA GLY A 158 -6.58 -3.39 -5.82
C GLY A 158 -6.41 -2.34 -6.91
N ASN A 159 -6.45 -1.06 -6.54
CA ASN A 159 -6.27 0.03 -7.49
C ASN A 159 -4.84 0.10 -8.06
N ALA A 160 -3.81 -0.20 -7.27
CA ALA A 160 -2.42 -0.20 -7.74
C ALA A 160 -2.17 -1.31 -8.77
N LEU A 161 -2.67 -2.52 -8.52
CA LEU A 161 -2.56 -3.64 -9.47
C LEU A 161 -3.36 -3.36 -10.74
N ALA A 162 -4.61 -2.91 -10.62
CA ALA A 162 -5.41 -2.58 -11.79
C ALA A 162 -4.82 -1.43 -12.60
N TYR A 163 -4.26 -0.40 -11.95
CA TYR A 163 -3.54 0.67 -12.65
C TYR A 163 -2.32 0.15 -13.41
N ASP A 164 -1.52 -0.71 -12.77
CA ASP A 164 -0.35 -1.33 -13.41
C ASP A 164 -0.74 -2.19 -14.62
N TRP A 165 -1.85 -2.91 -14.54
CA TRP A 165 -2.29 -3.82 -15.59
C TRP A 165 -3.00 -3.12 -16.74
N LEU A 166 -3.83 -2.13 -16.43
CA LEU A 166 -4.65 -1.42 -17.39
C LEU A 166 -3.97 -0.15 -17.95
N PHE A 167 -2.71 0.12 -17.58
CA PHE A 167 -1.99 1.36 -17.91
C PHE A 167 -2.11 1.77 -19.38
N ASP A 168 -1.87 0.84 -20.31
CA ASP A 168 -1.92 1.09 -21.77
C ASP A 168 -3.36 1.27 -22.31
N ARG A 169 -4.38 0.99 -21.50
CA ARG A 169 -5.80 1.20 -21.82
C ARG A 169 -6.34 2.53 -21.28
N LEU A 170 -5.54 3.25 -20.50
CA LEU A 170 -5.85 4.57 -19.97
C LEU A 170 -5.23 5.65 -20.85
N ASN A 171 -5.99 6.70 -21.14
CA ASN A 171 -5.45 7.92 -21.73
C ASN A 171 -4.68 8.74 -20.67
N ALA A 172 -4.00 9.81 -21.09
CA ALA A 172 -3.15 10.59 -20.19
C ALA A 172 -3.91 11.23 -18.99
N GLU A 173 -5.17 11.65 -19.19
CA GLU A 173 -6.01 12.23 -18.14
C GLU A 173 -6.49 11.16 -17.15
N GLU A 174 -6.87 10.00 -17.66
CA GLU A 174 -7.25 8.83 -16.87
C GLU A 174 -6.06 8.33 -16.04
N GLN A 175 -4.86 8.26 -16.64
CA GLN A 175 -3.64 7.91 -15.92
C GLN A 175 -3.36 8.91 -14.79
N LEU A 176 -3.50 10.21 -15.06
CA LEU A 176 -3.32 11.24 -14.04
C LEU A 176 -4.32 11.09 -12.89
N THR A 177 -5.60 10.88 -13.21
CA THR A 177 -6.68 10.66 -12.22
C THR A 177 -6.31 9.53 -11.26
N VAL A 178 -5.95 8.36 -11.78
CA VAL A 178 -5.63 7.19 -10.94
C VAL A 178 -4.34 7.40 -10.16
N ARG A 179 -3.30 7.99 -10.77
CA ARG A 179 -2.03 8.29 -10.06
C ARG A 179 -2.23 9.28 -8.92
N SER A 180 -3.02 10.32 -9.13
CA SER A 180 -3.33 11.31 -8.10
C SER A 180 -4.10 10.70 -6.94
N ALA A 181 -5.07 9.82 -7.23
CA ALA A 181 -5.79 9.07 -6.19
C ALA A 181 -4.83 8.16 -5.39
N LEU A 182 -4.03 7.34 -6.08
CA LEU A 182 -3.05 6.46 -5.43
C LEU A 182 -2.05 7.24 -4.56
N ALA A 183 -1.55 8.38 -5.05
CA ALA A 183 -0.64 9.23 -4.29
C ALA A 183 -1.30 9.82 -3.04
N LYS A 184 -2.53 10.32 -3.16
CA LYS A 184 -3.33 10.83 -2.03
C LYS A 184 -3.50 9.75 -0.97
N TRP A 185 -4.02 8.58 -1.34
CA TRP A 185 -4.32 7.51 -0.39
C TRP A 185 -3.07 6.87 0.20
N ALA A 186 -1.97 6.83 -0.56
CA ALA A 186 -0.68 6.41 -0.03
C ALA A 186 -0.13 7.38 1.02
N GLU A 187 -0.30 8.69 0.82
CA GLU A 187 0.08 9.69 1.81
C GLU A 187 -0.77 9.57 3.09
N GLU A 188 -2.09 9.38 2.94
CA GLU A 188 -2.98 9.15 4.09
C GLU A 188 -2.63 7.88 4.87
N MET A 189 -2.19 6.82 4.18
CA MET A 189 -1.68 5.61 4.80
C MET A 189 -0.31 5.81 5.48
N TYR A 190 0.56 6.66 4.91
CA TYR A 190 1.93 6.86 5.40
C TYR A 190 2.02 7.80 6.60
N GLN A 191 1.26 8.90 6.63
CA GLN A 191 1.29 9.93 7.69
C GLN A 191 0.64 9.48 9.01
N ALA A 192 0.81 8.20 9.30
CA ALA A 192 0.10 7.43 10.28
C ALA A 192 0.54 7.65 11.72
#